data_AF-A0A157T1G9-F1
#
_entry.id   AF-A0A157T1G9-F1
#
_cell.length_a   1.000
_cell.length_b   1.000
_cell.length_c   1.000
_cell.angle_alpha   90.00
_cell.angle_beta   90.00
_cell.angle_gamma   90.00
#
_symmetry.space_group_name_H-M   'P 1'
#
loop_
_entity.id
_entity.type
_entity.pdbx_description
1 polymer ?
#
loop_
_entity_poly.entity_id
_entity_poly.type
_entity_poly.pdbx_seq_one_letter_code
_entity_poly.pdbx_strand_id
1 'polypeptide(L)'
;MTSLFYSPLIKYRVDVLPSSELKKENINTKALVVIGDGINREKISEDLELNPLLVRIVGKDSSKEEVEYNKVVLENAWLADLAPVEEIKSIDRRSLLRGEVKKAKKVDKPIYLSEYCNGLYKACNVCEFSCPYNAIKVDKKTGVNIDYTKCTSCGLCVASCPVSAIQFPSLSQNSIFELAKVKGEKRITCYRNTKNRGVKIPCLAMLSEVDIVLLRGSGNLTFECVGCELQDNLKDFIEVIKEYNERIGGISFYSPSEKIEAKETKELNTTPQSFYNRAEARRNISDELPYILFDVSIDNNRCTLCESCVNWCPTSAIMLRRSSGVEEIDFDPMKCIGCNICVNVCPESCKLEEGKTSEIPPNIASLTKVIKVEKSKSVNKEVRKLVGDELVRCRVCGAPIGSRKSLNHVKKIMIEKGASCEDEWLERCPKHRAEYAFQKQFSFNARFKPRGDLR
;
A
#
# COMPACT_ATOMS: atom_id res chain seq x y z
N MET A 1 -14.92 17.38 -17.11
CA MET A 1 -16.18 17.10 -16.41
C MET A 1 -15.83 16.39 -15.11
N THR A 2 -16.05 17.11 -14.01
CA THR A 2 -16.12 16.67 -12.60
C THR A 2 -14.91 15.94 -12.01
N SER A 3 -13.83 16.69 -11.76
CA SER A 3 -13.00 16.48 -10.57
C SER A 3 -13.79 16.94 -9.34
N LEU A 4 -14.83 16.18 -8.99
CA LEU A 4 -15.47 16.28 -7.68
C LEU A 4 -14.47 15.67 -6.72
N PHE A 5 -13.75 16.53 -6.01
CA PHE A 5 -12.95 16.20 -4.85
C PHE A 5 -13.79 15.34 -3.89
N TYR A 6 -13.63 14.01 -3.94
CA TYR A 6 -14.04 13.14 -2.84
C TYR A 6 -12.98 13.28 -1.75
N SER A 7 -13.12 14.39 -1.03
CA SER A 7 -12.21 14.87 0.00
C SER A 7 -12.40 14.10 1.30
N PRO A 8 -11.36 14.02 2.18
CA PRO A 8 -11.48 13.65 3.60
C PRO A 8 -12.52 14.47 4.42
N LEU A 9 -13.28 15.37 3.78
CA LEU A 9 -14.28 16.26 4.38
C LEU A 9 -15.73 15.75 4.26
N ILE A 10 -16.01 14.70 3.48
CA ILE A 10 -17.37 14.15 3.40
C ILE A 10 -17.62 13.32 4.66
N LYS A 11 -18.31 13.93 5.62
CA LYS A 11 -18.78 13.27 6.84
C LYS A 11 -20.26 12.92 6.72
N TYR A 12 -20.61 11.67 6.93
CA TYR A 12 -22.01 11.32 7.16
C TYR A 12 -22.47 11.87 8.50
N ARG A 13 -23.70 12.37 8.55
CA ARG A 13 -24.42 12.43 9.82
C ARG A 13 -24.77 11.00 10.23
N VAL A 14 -24.62 10.71 11.51
CA VAL A 14 -24.85 9.37 12.07
C VAL A 14 -25.87 9.48 13.18
N ASP A 15 -26.99 8.78 13.04
CA ASP A 15 -27.96 8.61 14.12
C ASP A 15 -27.48 7.51 15.08
N VAL A 16 -27.72 7.70 16.38
CA VAL A 16 -27.44 6.71 17.42
C VAL A 16 -28.76 6.42 18.13
N LEU A 17 -29.31 5.21 17.95
CA LEU A 17 -30.63 4.86 18.45
C LEU A 17 -30.60 3.54 19.23
N PRO A 18 -31.36 3.41 20.33
CA PRO A 18 -31.60 2.13 20.95
C PRO A 18 -32.51 1.27 20.05
N SER A 19 -32.33 -0.05 20.13
CA SER A 19 -33.11 -1.02 19.35
C SER A 19 -34.64 -0.90 19.49
N SER A 20 -35.13 -0.38 20.62
CA SER A 20 -36.56 -0.11 20.87
C SER A 20 -37.13 1.04 20.04
N GLU A 21 -36.29 1.94 19.54
CA GLU A 21 -36.69 3.16 18.82
C GLU A 21 -36.44 3.06 17.31
N LEU A 22 -36.07 1.88 16.81
CA LEU A 22 -35.85 1.61 15.40
C LEU A 22 -37.16 1.64 14.60
N LYS A 23 -37.56 2.85 14.20
CA LYS A 23 -38.66 3.10 13.27
C LYS A 23 -38.17 4.01 12.16
N LYS A 24 -38.68 3.83 10.94
CA LYS A 24 -38.28 4.62 9.75
C LYS A 24 -38.46 6.12 9.97
N GLU A 25 -39.46 6.52 10.75
CA GLU A 25 -39.77 7.90 11.13
C GLU A 25 -38.69 8.55 12.04
N ASN A 26 -37.93 7.74 12.78
CA ASN A 26 -36.92 8.21 13.73
C ASN A 26 -35.52 8.34 13.11
N ILE A 27 -35.36 7.96 11.83
CA ILE A 27 -34.06 7.90 11.17
C ILE A 27 -34.00 9.00 10.13
N ASN A 28 -33.08 9.94 10.32
CA ASN A 28 -32.93 11.12 9.49
C ASN A 28 -31.66 11.08 8.63
N THR A 29 -30.87 10.02 8.77
CA THR A 29 -29.54 9.90 8.19
C THR A 29 -29.35 8.58 7.43
N LYS A 30 -28.28 8.50 6.64
CA LYS A 30 -27.90 7.30 5.89
C LYS A 30 -27.12 6.27 6.72
N ALA A 31 -26.60 6.68 7.88
CA ALA A 31 -25.69 5.90 8.71
C ALA A 31 -26.20 5.82 10.15
N LEU A 32 -26.16 4.63 10.73
CA LEU A 32 -26.85 4.32 11.96
C LEU A 32 -26.00 3.46 12.89
N VAL A 33 -25.83 3.92 14.14
CA VAL A 33 -25.37 3.09 15.25
C VAL A 33 -26.59 2.63 16.04
N VAL A 34 -26.73 1.32 16.18
CA VAL A 34 -27.83 0.68 16.90
C VAL A 34 -27.31 0.13 18.22
N ILE A 35 -27.94 0.53 19.32
CA ILE A 35 -27.63 0.02 20.67
C ILE A 35 -28.59 -1.13 21.00
N GLY A 36 -28.06 -2.36 21.05
CA GLY A 36 -28.84 -3.56 21.32
C GLY A 36 -28.08 -4.87 21.12
N ASP A 37 -28.51 -5.93 21.81
CA ASP A 37 -27.93 -7.28 21.71
C ASP A 37 -28.83 -8.23 20.90
N GLY A 38 -28.24 -9.25 20.27
CA GLY A 38 -28.99 -10.27 19.51
C GLY A 38 -29.59 -9.76 18.18
N ILE A 39 -29.08 -8.63 17.69
CA ILE A 39 -29.61 -7.94 16.52
C ILE A 39 -28.83 -8.36 15.27
N ASN A 40 -29.57 -8.58 14.18
CA ASN A 40 -28.99 -8.88 12.87
C ASN A 40 -28.93 -7.59 12.01
N ARG A 41 -27.72 -7.23 11.59
CA ARG A 41 -27.45 -6.02 10.79
C ARG A 41 -28.15 -6.05 9.45
N GLU A 42 -28.11 -7.20 8.77
CA GLU A 42 -28.74 -7.39 7.47
C GLU A 42 -30.26 -7.21 7.58
N LYS A 43 -30.89 -7.75 8.62
CA LYS A 43 -32.32 -7.58 8.87
C LYS A 43 -32.72 -6.11 9.07
N ILE A 44 -31.97 -5.37 9.91
CA ILE A 44 -32.20 -3.93 10.10
C ILE A 44 -32.09 -3.16 8.78
N SER A 45 -31.09 -3.52 7.98
CA SER A 45 -30.84 -2.85 6.71
C SER A 45 -31.97 -3.11 5.70
N GLU A 46 -32.54 -4.33 5.71
CA GLU A 46 -33.71 -4.68 4.90
C GLU A 46 -34.97 -3.95 5.37
N ASP A 47 -35.26 -3.97 6.68
CA ASP A 47 -36.46 -3.37 7.27
C ASP A 47 -36.49 -1.83 7.10
N LEU A 48 -35.31 -1.19 7.08
CA LEU A 48 -35.16 0.27 7.03
C LEU A 48 -34.67 0.79 5.67
N GLU A 49 -34.49 -0.10 4.69
CA GLU A 49 -33.96 0.23 3.35
C GLU A 49 -32.59 0.95 3.39
N LEU A 50 -31.75 0.60 4.35
CA LEU A 50 -30.42 1.18 4.55
C LEU A 50 -29.31 0.34 3.89
N ASN A 51 -28.18 0.97 3.59
CA ASN A 51 -26.97 0.26 3.19
C ASN A 51 -26.40 -0.50 4.42
N PRO A 52 -26.24 -1.83 4.37
CA PRO A 52 -25.74 -2.60 5.52
C PRO A 52 -24.32 -2.23 5.95
N LEU A 53 -23.54 -1.58 5.10
CA LEU A 53 -22.20 -1.10 5.43
C LEU A 53 -22.22 0.20 6.24
N LEU A 54 -23.36 0.89 6.29
CA LEU A 54 -23.58 2.11 7.06
C LEU A 54 -24.34 1.84 8.37
N VAL A 55 -24.56 0.57 8.73
CA VAL A 55 -25.20 0.16 9.98
C VAL A 55 -24.19 -0.54 10.87
N ARG A 56 -24.01 -0.04 12.10
CA ARG A 56 -23.18 -0.68 13.13
C ARG A 56 -24.02 -1.01 14.36
N ILE A 57 -23.78 -2.17 14.95
CA ILE A 57 -24.48 -2.64 16.14
C ILE A 57 -23.48 -2.66 17.30
N VAL A 58 -23.90 -2.06 18.41
CA VAL A 58 -23.16 -1.94 19.65
C VAL A 58 -24.04 -2.54 20.77
N GLY A 59 -23.48 -3.29 21.71
CA GLY A 59 -24.27 -3.98 22.73
C GLY A 59 -24.93 -3.00 23.72
N LYS A 60 -25.96 -3.44 24.46
CA LYS A 60 -26.74 -2.54 25.35
C LYS A 60 -25.91 -1.88 26.46
N ASP A 61 -24.97 -2.63 27.04
CA ASP A 61 -24.11 -2.14 28.14
C ASP A 61 -22.74 -1.67 27.62
N SER A 62 -22.65 -1.28 26.35
CA SER A 62 -21.40 -0.75 25.80
C SER A 62 -21.14 0.63 26.38
N SER A 63 -19.86 0.95 26.55
CA SER A 63 -19.47 2.25 27.10
C SER A 63 -19.78 3.39 26.12
N LYS A 64 -19.82 4.63 26.63
CA LYS A 64 -20.00 5.81 25.77
C LYS A 64 -18.87 5.94 24.75
N GLU A 65 -17.66 5.54 25.13
CA GLU A 65 -16.49 5.53 24.24
C GLU A 65 -16.68 4.53 23.09
N GLU A 66 -17.19 3.32 23.36
CA GLU A 66 -17.43 2.32 22.30
C GLU A 66 -18.47 2.80 21.28
N VAL A 67 -19.54 3.45 21.75
CA VAL A 67 -20.53 4.08 20.88
C VAL A 67 -19.89 5.16 20.02
N GLU A 68 -19.05 6.01 20.63
CA GLU A 68 -18.34 7.08 19.92
C GLU A 68 -17.35 6.52 18.87
N TYR A 69 -16.61 5.46 19.18
CA TYR A 69 -15.71 4.82 18.20
C TYR A 69 -16.46 4.35 16.96
N ASN A 70 -17.59 3.66 17.13
CA ASN A 70 -18.39 3.16 16.00
C ASN A 70 -19.05 4.31 15.23
N LYS A 71 -19.43 5.40 15.91
CA LYS A 71 -19.93 6.61 15.28
C LYS A 71 -18.86 7.29 14.42
N VAL A 72 -17.65 7.54 14.95
CA VAL A 72 -16.52 8.13 14.20
C VAL A 72 -16.19 7.31 12.95
N VAL A 73 -16.26 5.99 13.05
CA VAL A 73 -16.07 5.13 11.88
C VAL A 73 -17.11 5.41 10.80
N LEU A 74 -18.40 5.46 11.15
CA LEU A 74 -19.49 5.70 10.21
C LEU A 74 -19.49 7.12 9.64
N GLU A 75 -19.11 8.12 10.43
CA GLU A 75 -18.95 9.49 9.94
C GLU A 75 -18.00 9.53 8.73
N ASN A 76 -16.98 8.65 8.70
CA ASN A 76 -15.97 8.62 7.64
C ASN A 76 -16.17 7.47 6.62
N ALA A 77 -17.35 6.83 6.60
CA ALA A 77 -17.63 5.64 5.79
C ALA A 77 -18.13 5.94 4.36
N TRP A 78 -17.73 7.08 3.76
CA TRP A 78 -18.18 7.53 2.43
C TRP A 78 -17.95 6.51 1.30
N LEU A 79 -17.00 5.60 1.47
CA LEU A 79 -16.73 4.50 0.53
C LEU A 79 -17.85 3.47 0.46
N ALA A 80 -18.74 3.40 1.45
CA ALA A 80 -19.90 2.50 1.44
C ALA A 80 -20.80 2.72 0.22
N ASP A 81 -20.84 3.93 -0.32
CA ASP A 81 -21.60 4.24 -1.53
C ASP A 81 -20.98 3.62 -2.78
N LEU A 82 -19.66 3.43 -2.81
CA LEU A 82 -18.88 2.83 -3.90
C LEU A 82 -18.74 1.30 -3.79
N ALA A 83 -19.36 0.68 -2.79
CA ALA A 83 -19.25 -0.77 -2.58
C ALA A 83 -19.73 -1.55 -3.81
N PRO A 84 -18.99 -2.60 -4.23
CA PRO A 84 -19.38 -3.43 -5.34
C PRO A 84 -20.71 -4.12 -5.06
N VAL A 85 -21.46 -4.38 -6.12
CA VAL A 85 -22.78 -5.00 -6.04
C VAL A 85 -22.67 -6.43 -6.56
N GLU A 86 -23.05 -7.40 -5.75
CA GLU A 86 -23.22 -8.79 -6.19
C GLU A 86 -24.70 -9.07 -6.46
N GLU A 87 -24.98 -9.65 -7.63
CA GLU A 87 -26.32 -10.12 -7.97
C GLU A 87 -26.62 -11.40 -7.17
N ILE A 88 -27.74 -11.40 -6.45
CA ILE A 88 -28.27 -12.62 -5.84
C ILE A 88 -28.93 -13.45 -6.96
N LYS A 89 -28.73 -14.79 -6.93
CA LYS A 89 -29.10 -15.84 -7.93
C LYS A 89 -30.23 -15.53 -8.93
N SER A 90 -30.12 -16.18 -10.11
CA SER A 90 -31.09 -16.13 -11.20
C SER A 90 -32.53 -16.31 -10.74
N ILE A 91 -33.39 -15.36 -11.13
CA ILE A 91 -34.82 -15.43 -10.95
C ILE A 91 -35.37 -16.48 -11.91
N ASP A 92 -36.19 -17.40 -11.43
CA ASP A 92 -36.91 -18.31 -12.33
C ASP A 92 -38.02 -17.56 -13.08
N ARG A 93 -38.50 -18.17 -14.16
CA ARG A 93 -39.51 -17.54 -15.05
C ARG A 93 -40.80 -17.19 -14.29
N ARG A 94 -41.15 -17.93 -13.23
CA ARG A 94 -42.37 -17.73 -12.43
C ARG A 94 -42.23 -16.53 -11.50
N SER A 95 -41.08 -16.35 -10.87
CA SER A 95 -40.77 -15.17 -10.04
C SER A 95 -40.73 -13.88 -10.87
N LEU A 96 -40.16 -13.91 -12.08
CA LEU A 96 -40.16 -12.75 -12.98
C LEU A 96 -41.59 -12.34 -13.41
N LEU A 97 -42.44 -13.31 -13.74
CA LEU A 97 -43.85 -13.07 -14.11
C LEU A 97 -44.71 -12.56 -12.94
N ARG A 98 -44.27 -12.80 -11.69
CA ARG A 98 -44.87 -12.23 -10.47
C ARG A 98 -44.32 -10.84 -10.12
N GLY A 99 -43.43 -10.28 -10.93
CA GLY A 99 -42.81 -8.98 -10.70
C GLY A 99 -41.68 -9.00 -9.66
N GLU A 100 -41.13 -10.17 -9.32
CA GLU A 100 -39.95 -10.23 -8.46
C GLU A 100 -38.71 -9.75 -9.23
N VAL A 101 -38.01 -8.75 -8.69
CA VAL A 101 -36.83 -8.11 -9.31
C VAL A 101 -35.55 -8.71 -8.73
N LYS A 102 -34.46 -8.73 -9.52
CA LYS A 102 -33.15 -9.24 -9.07
C LYS A 102 -32.71 -8.42 -7.87
N LYS A 103 -32.55 -9.07 -6.71
CA LYS A 103 -31.99 -8.42 -5.53
C LYS A 103 -30.48 -8.32 -5.71
N ALA A 104 -29.97 -7.10 -5.76
CA ALA A 104 -28.55 -6.81 -5.83
C ALA A 104 -28.10 -6.32 -4.45
N LYS A 105 -27.03 -6.91 -3.88
CA LYS A 105 -26.55 -6.57 -2.54
C LYS A 105 -25.16 -5.93 -2.63
N LYS A 106 -24.98 -4.79 -1.96
CA LYS A 106 -23.65 -4.21 -1.74
C LYS A 106 -22.83 -5.14 -0.86
N VAL A 107 -21.63 -5.51 -1.32
CA VAL A 107 -20.72 -6.39 -0.60
C VAL A 107 -19.48 -5.63 -0.14
N ASP A 108 -18.96 -6.02 1.01
CA ASP A 108 -17.81 -5.36 1.63
C ASP A 108 -16.50 -5.93 1.12
N LYS A 109 -16.24 -5.76 -0.17
CA LYS A 109 -14.99 -6.17 -0.83
C LYS A 109 -14.09 -4.96 -1.08
N PRO A 110 -12.75 -5.13 -1.10
CA PRO A 110 -11.84 -4.03 -1.34
C PRO A 110 -12.12 -3.35 -2.68
N ILE A 111 -12.10 -2.01 -2.69
CA ILE A 111 -12.26 -1.19 -3.89
C ILE A 111 -10.98 -0.45 -4.21
N TYR A 112 -10.77 -0.17 -5.49
CA TYR A 112 -9.62 0.56 -6.00
C TYR A 112 -9.99 2.03 -6.27
N LEU A 113 -9.25 2.95 -5.66
CA LEU A 113 -9.37 4.39 -5.82
C LEU A 113 -8.17 4.90 -6.61
N SER A 114 -8.35 5.06 -7.93
CA SER A 114 -7.28 5.46 -8.86
C SER A 114 -6.64 6.81 -8.50
N GLU A 115 -7.44 7.74 -7.96
CA GLU A 115 -7.03 9.07 -7.49
C GLU A 115 -5.86 8.98 -6.48
N TYR A 116 -5.97 8.08 -5.49
CA TYR A 116 -4.96 7.87 -4.45
C TYR A 116 -3.73 7.14 -4.97
N CYS A 117 -3.92 6.29 -5.99
CA CYS A 117 -2.86 5.50 -6.59
C CYS A 117 -1.87 6.36 -7.39
N ASN A 118 -2.20 7.62 -7.70
CA ASN A 118 -1.41 8.65 -8.40
C ASN A 118 -0.56 8.10 -9.56
N GLY A 119 -0.83 8.48 -10.82
CA GLY A 119 -0.22 7.88 -12.04
C GLY A 119 1.31 7.67 -12.09
N LEU A 120 2.09 8.29 -11.21
CA LEU A 120 3.51 8.01 -10.94
C LEU A 120 3.78 6.58 -10.40
N TYR A 121 2.81 5.94 -9.76
CA TYR A 121 2.96 4.61 -9.15
C TYR A 121 2.42 3.46 -10.01
N LYS A 122 2.18 3.65 -11.32
CA LYS A 122 1.65 2.56 -12.18
C LYS A 122 2.56 1.33 -12.29
N ALA A 123 3.82 1.44 -11.87
CA ALA A 123 4.75 0.31 -11.75
C ALA A 123 4.73 -0.36 -10.35
N CYS A 124 3.98 0.17 -9.38
CA CYS A 124 3.79 -0.42 -8.05
C CYS A 124 2.80 -1.60 -8.15
N ASN A 125 3.18 -2.76 -7.64
CA ASN A 125 2.36 -3.98 -7.66
C ASN A 125 2.30 -4.69 -6.29
N VAL A 126 2.53 -3.94 -5.20
CA VAL A 126 2.50 -4.50 -3.84
C VAL A 126 1.17 -5.19 -3.51
N CYS A 127 0.05 -4.66 -4.03
CA CYS A 127 -1.28 -5.24 -3.83
C CYS A 127 -1.46 -6.58 -4.56
N GLU A 128 -0.89 -6.74 -5.76
CA GLU A 128 -0.89 -8.01 -6.49
C GLU A 128 -0.08 -9.06 -5.75
N PHE A 129 1.15 -8.73 -5.31
CA PHE A 129 1.99 -9.67 -4.55
C PHE A 129 1.43 -10.02 -3.17
N SER A 130 0.72 -9.11 -2.51
CA SER A 130 0.10 -9.36 -1.21
C SER A 130 -1.11 -10.29 -1.26
N CYS A 131 -1.65 -10.59 -2.46
CA CYS A 131 -2.88 -11.35 -2.61
C CYS A 131 -2.57 -12.85 -2.80
N PRO A 132 -2.73 -13.70 -1.77
CA PRO A 132 -2.45 -15.14 -1.92
C PRO A 132 -3.46 -15.86 -2.81
N TYR A 133 -4.57 -15.21 -3.15
CA TYR A 133 -5.66 -15.76 -3.96
C TYR A 133 -5.60 -15.33 -5.44
N ASN A 134 -4.56 -14.58 -5.84
CA ASN A 134 -4.41 -14.06 -7.20
C ASN A 134 -5.65 -13.30 -7.71
N ALA A 135 -6.35 -12.61 -6.81
CA ALA A 135 -7.55 -11.83 -7.13
C ALA A 135 -7.21 -10.44 -7.68
N ILE A 136 -5.95 -10.01 -7.61
CA ILE A 136 -5.52 -8.67 -8.01
C ILE A 136 -4.52 -8.78 -9.15
N LYS A 137 -4.70 -7.96 -10.19
CA LYS A 137 -3.75 -7.76 -11.28
C LYS A 137 -3.47 -6.27 -11.48
N VAL A 138 -2.20 -5.92 -11.59
CA VAL A 138 -1.78 -4.55 -11.89
C VAL A 138 -1.33 -4.45 -13.35
N ASP A 139 -2.05 -3.65 -14.13
CA ASP A 139 -1.69 -3.31 -15.49
C ASP A 139 -1.11 -1.90 -15.58
N LYS A 140 -0.05 -1.74 -16.38
CA LYS A 140 0.68 -0.46 -16.52
C LYS A 140 -0.17 0.65 -17.14
N LYS A 141 -1.24 0.34 -17.86
CA LYS A 141 -2.13 1.30 -18.52
C LYS A 141 -3.39 1.52 -17.69
N THR A 142 -4.07 0.44 -17.31
CA THR A 142 -5.41 0.47 -16.69
C THR A 142 -5.39 0.49 -15.16
N GLY A 143 -4.23 0.31 -14.52
CA GLY A 143 -4.12 0.33 -13.05
C GLY A 143 -4.49 -1.01 -12.42
N VAL A 144 -5.12 -0.97 -11.25
CA VAL A 144 -5.45 -2.18 -10.47
C VAL A 144 -6.80 -2.74 -10.89
N ASN A 145 -6.82 -4.03 -11.25
CA ASN A 145 -8.04 -4.80 -11.50
C ASN A 145 -8.22 -5.84 -10.39
N ILE A 146 -9.44 -5.93 -9.83
CA ILE A 146 -9.80 -6.85 -8.76
C ILE A 146 -10.87 -7.82 -9.28
N ASP A 147 -10.53 -9.10 -9.34
CA ASP A 147 -11.46 -10.19 -9.59
C ASP A 147 -12.22 -10.53 -8.29
N TYR A 148 -13.43 -9.99 -8.17
CA TYR A 148 -14.28 -10.20 -7.00
C TYR A 148 -14.71 -11.65 -6.82
N THR A 149 -14.65 -12.51 -7.84
CA THR A 149 -14.99 -13.93 -7.72
C THR A 149 -13.93 -14.71 -6.94
N LYS A 150 -12.67 -14.26 -7.00
CA LYS A 150 -11.54 -14.84 -6.26
C LYS A 150 -11.24 -14.14 -4.95
N CYS A 151 -11.72 -12.91 -4.79
CA CYS A 151 -11.48 -12.11 -3.59
C CYS A 151 -12.22 -12.68 -2.37
N THR A 152 -11.46 -13.09 -1.35
CA THR A 152 -11.97 -13.60 -0.07
C THR A 152 -12.24 -12.51 0.97
N SER A 153 -11.96 -11.24 0.64
CA SER A 153 -12.10 -10.11 1.58
C SER A 153 -11.17 -10.17 2.81
N CYS A 154 -10.00 -10.80 2.68
CA CYS A 154 -9.01 -10.88 3.77
C CYS A 154 -8.36 -9.54 4.12
N GLY A 155 -8.22 -8.62 3.16
CA GLY A 155 -7.69 -7.28 3.41
C GLY A 155 -6.16 -7.13 3.36
N LEU A 156 -5.38 -8.17 3.06
CA LEU A 156 -3.91 -8.05 2.96
C LEU A 156 -3.46 -6.95 1.98
N CYS A 157 -4.15 -6.81 0.85
CA CYS A 157 -3.89 -5.75 -0.13
C CYS A 157 -4.22 -4.34 0.37
N VAL A 158 -5.18 -4.22 1.30
CA VAL A 158 -5.49 -2.97 1.98
C VAL A 158 -4.34 -2.63 2.90
N ALA A 159 -3.86 -3.56 3.73
CA ALA A 159 -2.73 -3.36 4.64
C ALA A 159 -1.45 -3.00 3.89
N SER A 160 -1.17 -3.67 2.77
CA SER A 160 0.08 -3.51 2.01
C SER A 160 0.12 -2.23 1.18
N CYS A 161 -0.99 -1.52 0.97
CA CYS A 161 -1.03 -0.34 0.12
C CYS A 161 -0.50 0.90 0.88
N PRO A 162 0.69 1.43 0.55
CA PRO A 162 1.27 2.55 1.30
C PRO A 162 0.56 3.87 1.03
N VAL A 163 -0.08 4.02 -0.13
CA VAL A 163 -0.82 5.22 -0.53
C VAL A 163 -2.31 5.11 -0.27
N SER A 164 -2.76 4.04 0.39
CA SER A 164 -4.17 3.84 0.76
C SER A 164 -5.15 3.88 -0.43
N ALA A 165 -4.71 3.42 -1.60
CA ALA A 165 -5.53 3.37 -2.82
C ALA A 165 -6.48 2.16 -2.88
N ILE A 166 -6.27 1.15 -2.04
CA ILE A 166 -7.19 0.02 -1.89
C ILE A 166 -7.74 0.06 -0.47
N GLN A 167 -9.07 0.10 -0.35
CA GLN A 167 -9.78 0.29 0.93
C GLN A 167 -11.05 -0.54 0.99
N PHE A 168 -11.56 -0.81 2.19
CA PHE A 168 -12.86 -1.43 2.37
C PHE A 168 -13.97 -0.38 2.42
N PRO A 169 -15.12 -0.62 1.78
CA PRO A 169 -16.26 0.29 1.87
C PRO A 169 -16.79 0.52 3.29
N SER A 170 -16.78 -0.50 4.17
CA SER A 170 -17.27 -0.36 5.55
C SER A 170 -16.29 0.29 6.55
N LEU A 171 -15.03 0.46 6.13
CA LEU A 171 -13.99 1.12 6.93
C LEU A 171 -12.95 1.75 6.00
N SER A 172 -13.06 3.06 5.83
CA SER A 172 -12.06 3.83 5.10
C SER A 172 -10.79 4.00 5.92
N GLN A 173 -9.69 4.33 5.25
CA GLN A 173 -8.45 4.68 5.93
C GLN A 173 -8.64 5.90 6.85
N ASN A 174 -9.48 6.86 6.46
CA ASN A 174 -9.79 8.03 7.29
C ASN A 174 -10.51 7.62 8.58
N SER A 175 -11.39 6.61 8.54
CA SER A 175 -12.00 6.07 9.76
C SER A 175 -10.94 5.61 10.77
N ILE A 176 -9.83 5.02 10.31
CA ILE A 176 -8.71 4.61 11.18
C ILE A 176 -7.97 5.82 11.73
N PHE A 177 -7.65 6.81 10.88
CA PHE A 177 -6.95 8.02 11.32
C PHE A 177 -7.76 8.85 12.32
N GLU A 178 -9.07 8.99 12.11
CA GLU A 178 -9.94 9.68 13.06
C GLU A 178 -10.12 8.87 14.35
N LEU A 179 -10.26 7.55 14.25
CA LEU A 179 -10.33 6.68 15.44
C LEU A 179 -9.04 6.75 16.27
N ALA A 180 -7.88 6.90 15.64
CA ALA A 180 -6.61 7.07 16.33
C ALA A 180 -6.52 8.36 17.17
N LYS A 181 -7.39 9.35 16.96
CA LYS A 181 -7.46 10.57 17.77
C LYS A 181 -8.29 10.41 19.04
N VAL A 182 -9.20 9.43 19.07
CA VAL A 182 -10.10 9.23 20.21
C VAL A 182 -9.40 8.42 21.29
N LYS A 183 -9.32 8.97 22.51
CA LYS A 183 -8.65 8.31 23.63
C LYS A 183 -9.44 7.10 24.15
N GLY A 184 -8.74 6.17 24.78
CA GLY A 184 -9.32 5.03 25.49
C GLY A 184 -9.06 3.67 24.85
N GLU A 185 -9.51 2.62 25.53
CA GLU A 185 -9.31 1.24 25.11
C GLU A 185 -10.18 0.90 23.89
N LYS A 186 -9.53 0.45 22.82
CA LYS A 186 -10.20 0.10 21.56
C LYS A 186 -10.19 -1.41 21.38
N ARG A 187 -11.36 -2.00 21.49
CA ARG A 187 -11.58 -3.40 21.10
C ARG A 187 -11.91 -3.47 19.61
N ILE A 188 -11.11 -4.18 18.83
CA ILE A 188 -11.26 -4.33 17.39
C ILE A 188 -11.42 -5.81 17.05
N THR A 189 -12.46 -6.15 16.29
CA THR A 189 -12.75 -7.55 15.93
C THR A 189 -13.42 -7.64 14.56
N CYS A 190 -13.50 -8.86 14.01
CA CYS A 190 -14.10 -9.06 12.69
C CYS A 190 -15.64 -9.12 12.74
N TYR A 191 -16.30 -8.89 11.60
CA TYR A 191 -17.77 -9.03 11.48
C TYR A 191 -18.29 -10.45 11.78
N ARG A 192 -17.44 -11.48 11.69
CA ARG A 192 -17.82 -12.86 12.05
C ARG A 192 -17.93 -13.08 13.57
N ASN A 193 -17.33 -12.19 14.37
CA ASN A 193 -17.46 -12.27 15.81
C ASN A 193 -18.80 -11.65 16.22
N THR A 194 -19.79 -12.48 16.54
CA THR A 194 -21.12 -12.03 17.00
C THR A 194 -21.24 -11.92 18.52
N LYS A 195 -20.27 -12.46 19.26
CA LYS A 195 -20.33 -12.56 20.72
C LYS A 195 -19.71 -11.37 21.44
N ASN A 196 -18.61 -10.84 20.90
CA ASN A 196 -17.86 -9.81 21.58
C ASN A 196 -18.18 -8.43 21.04
N ARG A 197 -18.05 -7.42 21.90
CA ARG A 197 -18.28 -6.01 21.61
C ARG A 197 -17.05 -5.37 20.95
N GLY A 198 -17.15 -4.13 20.48
CA GLY A 198 -16.06 -3.38 19.87
C GLY A 198 -16.26 -3.00 18.41
N VAL A 199 -15.25 -2.34 17.83
CA VAL A 199 -15.24 -1.85 16.46
C VAL A 199 -15.11 -3.03 15.50
N LYS A 200 -16.19 -3.28 14.75
CA LYS A 200 -16.24 -4.36 13.75
C LYS A 200 -15.57 -3.96 12.43
N ILE A 201 -14.75 -4.86 11.91
CA ILE A 201 -14.04 -4.70 10.64
C ILE A 201 -14.12 -5.97 9.77
N PRO A 202 -13.83 -5.91 8.46
CA PRO A 202 -13.81 -7.11 7.60
C PRO A 202 -12.88 -8.21 8.10
N CYS A 203 -11.63 -7.86 8.39
CA CYS A 203 -10.62 -8.78 8.90
C CYS A 203 -9.50 -7.98 9.57
N LEU A 204 -8.89 -8.52 10.63
CA LEU A 204 -7.73 -7.91 11.29
C LEU A 204 -6.52 -7.77 10.34
N ALA A 205 -6.40 -8.66 9.34
CA ALA A 205 -5.31 -8.66 8.35
C ALA A 205 -5.29 -7.42 7.44
N MET A 206 -6.32 -6.57 7.47
CA MET A 206 -6.33 -5.31 6.73
C MET A 206 -5.55 -4.18 7.43
N LEU A 207 -5.24 -4.33 8.72
CA LEU A 207 -4.52 -3.33 9.50
C LEU A 207 -3.03 -3.46 9.24
N SER A 208 -2.40 -2.36 8.86
CA SER A 208 -0.95 -2.27 8.73
C SER A 208 -0.27 -1.97 10.06
N GLU A 209 1.05 -2.12 10.09
CA GLU A 209 1.91 -1.68 11.18
C GLU A 209 1.65 -0.22 11.59
N VAL A 210 1.49 0.66 10.59
CA VAL A 210 1.24 2.09 10.80
C VAL A 210 -0.10 2.29 11.50
N ASP A 211 -1.13 1.56 11.07
CA ASP A 211 -2.47 1.64 11.67
C ASP A 211 -2.44 1.21 13.14
N ILE A 212 -1.73 0.11 13.45
CA ILE A 212 -1.60 -0.40 14.83
C ILE A 212 -0.91 0.62 15.73
N VAL A 213 0.21 1.21 15.28
CA VAL A 213 0.95 2.21 16.08
C VAL A 213 0.10 3.45 16.33
N LEU A 214 -0.58 3.97 15.32
CA LEU A 214 -1.45 5.14 15.47
C LEU A 214 -2.62 4.89 16.43
N LEU A 215 -3.32 3.76 16.27
CA LEU A 215 -4.43 3.40 17.14
C LEU A 215 -3.94 3.22 18.59
N ARG A 216 -2.73 2.66 18.76
CA ARG A 216 -2.12 2.47 20.06
C ARG A 216 -1.69 3.77 20.73
N GLY A 217 -1.31 4.78 19.95
CA GLY A 217 -0.90 6.10 20.45
C GLY A 217 -1.96 6.79 21.32
N SER A 218 -3.24 6.48 21.17
CA SER A 218 -4.33 7.09 21.96
C SER A 218 -4.99 6.16 22.99
N GLY A 219 -4.51 4.94 23.15
CA GLY A 219 -5.01 4.02 24.19
C GLY A 219 -4.72 2.55 23.89
N ASN A 220 -5.07 1.68 24.83
CA ASN A 220 -4.80 0.24 24.71
C ASN A 220 -5.63 -0.39 23.60
N LEU A 221 -5.07 -1.43 22.98
CA LEU A 221 -5.72 -2.16 21.89
C LEU A 221 -6.03 -3.58 22.32
N THR A 222 -7.24 -4.03 22.02
CA THR A 222 -7.65 -5.42 22.21
C THR A 222 -8.14 -5.96 20.87
N PHE A 223 -7.40 -6.89 20.29
CA PHE A 223 -7.74 -7.55 19.03
C PHE A 223 -8.33 -8.94 19.28
N GLU A 224 -9.43 -9.25 18.60
CA GLU A 224 -10.08 -10.55 18.76
C GLU A 224 -10.44 -11.18 17.40
N CYS A 225 -9.97 -12.40 17.19
CA CYS A 225 -10.29 -13.24 16.05
C CYS A 225 -11.02 -14.50 16.54
N VAL A 226 -12.13 -14.88 15.89
CA VAL A 226 -12.90 -16.09 16.27
C VAL A 226 -12.43 -17.37 15.58
N GLY A 227 -11.43 -17.27 14.70
CA GLY A 227 -10.96 -18.36 13.85
C GLY A 227 -11.88 -18.60 12.66
N CYS A 228 -11.29 -18.69 11.48
CA CYS A 228 -11.97 -19.01 10.23
C CYS A 228 -10.96 -19.52 9.20
N GLU A 229 -11.42 -19.84 8.00
CA GLU A 229 -10.57 -20.27 6.88
C GLU A 229 -9.50 -19.24 6.47
N LEU A 230 -9.63 -17.97 6.89
CA LEU A 230 -8.66 -16.90 6.62
C LEU A 230 -7.63 -16.71 7.74
N GLN A 231 -7.68 -17.51 8.81
CA GLN A 231 -6.82 -17.32 9.99
C GLN A 231 -5.33 -17.42 9.66
N ASP A 232 -4.96 -18.21 8.66
CA ASP A 232 -3.57 -18.29 8.18
C ASP A 232 -3.03 -16.96 7.65
N ASN A 233 -3.89 -16.06 7.18
CA ASN A 233 -3.49 -14.72 6.73
C ASN A 233 -3.07 -13.79 7.90
N LEU A 234 -3.30 -14.21 9.16
CA LEU A 234 -2.94 -13.43 10.34
C LEU A 234 -1.55 -13.74 10.90
N LYS A 235 -0.78 -14.64 10.29
CA LYS A 235 0.56 -15.03 10.79
C LYS A 235 1.48 -13.81 10.97
N ASP A 236 1.68 -13.04 9.90
CA ASP A 236 2.50 -11.82 9.94
C ASP A 236 1.92 -10.77 10.91
N PHE A 237 0.59 -10.63 10.94
CA PHE A 237 -0.09 -9.73 11.88
C PHE A 237 0.21 -10.10 13.34
N ILE A 238 0.12 -11.39 13.68
CA ILE A 238 0.41 -11.89 15.03
C ILE A 238 1.87 -11.63 15.41
N GLU A 239 2.81 -11.83 14.49
CA GLU A 239 4.23 -11.51 14.71
C GLU A 239 4.44 -10.02 15.01
N VAL A 240 3.80 -9.14 14.25
CA VAL A 240 3.84 -7.69 14.49
C VAL A 240 3.23 -7.35 15.85
N ILE A 241 2.10 -7.95 16.22
CA ILE A 241 1.49 -7.72 17.53
C ILE A 241 2.42 -8.17 18.67
N LYS A 242 3.09 -9.32 18.55
CA LYS A 242 4.08 -9.78 19.54
C LYS A 242 5.21 -8.77 19.68
N GLU A 243 5.81 -8.36 18.56
CA GLU A 243 6.92 -7.39 18.55
C GLU A 243 6.49 -6.04 19.15
N TYR A 244 5.31 -5.53 18.78
CA TYR A 244 4.84 -4.24 19.27
C TYR A 244 4.41 -4.31 20.73
N ASN A 245 3.76 -5.39 21.16
CA ASN A 245 3.44 -5.52 22.58
C ASN A 245 4.71 -5.63 23.45
N GLU A 246 5.80 -6.20 22.93
CA GLU A 246 7.12 -6.16 23.59
C GLU A 246 7.67 -4.74 23.68
N ARG A 247 7.62 -3.98 22.58
CA ARG A 247 8.25 -2.66 22.49
C ARG A 247 7.45 -1.54 23.11
N ILE A 248 6.15 -1.49 22.85
CA ILE A 248 5.25 -0.37 23.18
C ILE A 248 4.13 -0.76 24.17
N GLY A 249 3.88 -2.06 24.34
CA GLY A 249 2.89 -2.58 25.30
C GLY A 249 1.45 -2.12 25.06
N GLY A 250 0.55 -2.47 25.96
CA GLY A 250 -0.87 -2.12 25.88
C GLY A 250 -1.61 -2.73 24.68
N ILE A 251 -1.16 -3.88 24.17
CA ILE A 251 -1.80 -4.59 23.07
C ILE A 251 -2.12 -6.02 23.49
N SER A 252 -3.41 -6.36 23.52
CA SER A 252 -3.90 -7.72 23.71
C SER A 252 -4.37 -8.31 22.37
N PHE A 253 -4.16 -9.61 22.18
CA PHE A 253 -4.67 -10.34 21.02
C PHE A 253 -5.17 -11.72 21.42
N TYR A 254 -6.39 -12.05 21.00
CA TYR A 254 -7.03 -13.32 21.30
C TYR A 254 -7.51 -13.97 20.01
N SER A 255 -7.08 -15.21 19.79
CA SER A 255 -7.55 -16.08 18.71
C SER A 255 -7.55 -17.53 19.18
N PRO A 256 -8.20 -18.46 18.46
CA PRO A 256 -8.12 -19.88 18.79
C PRO A 256 -6.70 -20.46 18.76
N SER A 257 -5.79 -19.86 17.98
CA SER A 257 -4.42 -20.36 17.82
C SER A 257 -3.38 -19.65 18.69
N GLU A 258 -3.69 -18.47 19.22
CA GLU A 258 -2.71 -17.63 19.91
C GLU A 258 -3.42 -16.70 20.92
N LYS A 259 -2.80 -16.54 22.09
CA LYS A 259 -3.26 -15.67 23.17
C LYS A 259 -2.10 -14.78 23.65
N ILE A 260 -2.26 -13.47 23.52
CA ILE A 260 -1.28 -12.45 23.90
C ILE A 260 -1.97 -11.48 24.86
N GLU A 261 -1.44 -11.38 26.07
CA GLU A 261 -1.90 -10.40 27.07
C GLU A 261 -1.12 -9.10 26.95
N ALA A 262 -1.79 -7.96 27.19
CA ALA A 262 -1.16 -6.65 27.14
C ALA A 262 -0.01 -6.52 28.16
N LYS A 263 1.15 -6.03 27.69
CA LYS A 263 2.23 -5.59 28.57
C LYS A 263 2.01 -4.16 29.07
N GLU A 264 2.89 -3.74 29.98
CA GLU A 264 2.92 -2.37 30.49
C GLU A 264 2.96 -1.35 29.36
N THR A 265 2.06 -0.38 29.46
CA THR A 265 1.85 0.66 28.46
C THR A 265 2.99 1.67 28.47
N LYS A 266 3.63 1.87 27.30
CA LYS A 266 4.57 2.98 27.10
C LYS A 266 3.90 4.13 26.37
N GLU A 267 4.32 5.35 26.70
CA GLU A 267 3.91 6.54 25.99
C GLU A 267 4.56 6.59 24.60
N LEU A 268 3.79 7.01 23.60
CA LEU A 268 4.26 7.09 22.21
C LEU A 268 4.22 8.53 21.72
N ASN A 269 5.28 8.92 21.04
CA ASN A 269 5.40 10.23 20.41
C ASN A 269 4.75 10.22 19.02
N THR A 270 3.45 9.90 19.01
CA THR A 270 2.58 10.00 17.84
C THR A 270 1.77 11.29 17.93
N THR A 271 1.65 12.03 16.83
CA THR A 271 0.75 13.19 16.75
C THR A 271 -0.55 12.75 16.08
N PRO A 272 -1.67 12.57 16.81
CA PRO A 272 -2.93 12.16 16.20
C PRO A 272 -3.48 13.30 15.32
N GLN A 273 -3.35 13.15 14.01
CA GLN A 273 -3.87 14.08 13.02
C GLN A 273 -4.49 13.32 11.84
N SER A 274 -5.25 14.03 10.99
CA SER A 274 -5.72 13.42 9.75
C SER A 274 -4.54 13.35 8.79
N PHE A 275 -4.33 12.18 8.18
CA PHE A 275 -3.34 11.98 7.13
C PHE A 275 -4.03 11.69 5.81
N TYR A 276 -3.37 11.98 4.69
CA TYR A 276 -3.91 11.61 3.38
C TYR A 276 -3.75 10.11 3.10
N ASN A 277 -2.64 9.51 3.56
CA ASN A 277 -2.36 8.07 3.41
C ASN A 277 -1.34 7.54 4.43
N ARG A 278 -1.11 6.23 4.44
CA ARG A 278 -0.17 5.58 5.36
C ARG A 278 1.29 6.00 5.18
N ALA A 279 1.73 6.28 3.96
CA ALA A 279 3.10 6.73 3.69
C ALA A 279 3.40 8.08 4.36
N GLU A 280 2.41 8.99 4.37
CA GLU A 280 2.48 10.24 5.11
C GLU A 280 2.41 10.01 6.62
N ALA A 281 1.41 9.26 7.09
CA ALA A 281 1.22 8.93 8.50
C ALA A 281 2.51 8.37 9.14
N ARG A 282 3.14 7.43 8.45
CA ARG A 282 4.38 6.82 8.87
C ARG A 282 5.53 7.81 9.10
N ARG A 283 5.66 8.85 8.25
CA ARG A 283 6.73 9.86 8.42
C ARG A 283 6.56 10.71 9.68
N ASN A 284 5.37 10.66 10.30
CA ASN A 284 5.04 11.37 11.52
C ASN A 284 5.13 10.47 12.77
N ILE A 285 5.58 9.22 12.62
CA ILE A 285 5.90 8.34 13.75
C ILE A 285 7.39 8.54 14.07
N SER A 286 7.67 9.14 15.23
CA SER A 286 9.04 9.42 15.65
C SER A 286 9.69 8.25 16.40
N ASP A 287 8.86 7.41 17.03
CA ASP A 287 9.27 6.26 17.84
C ASP A 287 10.08 5.22 17.04
N GLU A 288 11.02 4.57 17.72
CA GLU A 288 11.89 3.56 17.12
C GLU A 288 11.21 2.19 17.08
N LEU A 289 10.35 2.03 16.08
CA LEU A 289 9.60 0.79 15.87
C LEU A 289 10.10 0.04 14.62
N PRO A 290 10.29 -1.29 14.69
CA PRO A 290 10.58 -2.10 13.52
C PRO A 290 9.34 -2.18 12.61
N TYR A 291 9.52 -2.72 11.40
CA TYR A 291 8.47 -3.00 10.42
C TYR A 291 7.69 -1.80 9.85
N ILE A 292 7.79 -0.60 10.44
CA ILE A 292 7.30 0.64 9.79
C ILE A 292 8.24 1.07 8.66
N LEU A 293 9.55 0.83 8.80
CA LEU A 293 10.55 1.14 7.78
C LEU A 293 10.78 -0.04 6.83
N PHE A 294 11.34 0.25 5.67
CA PHE A 294 11.75 -0.75 4.69
C PHE A 294 13.25 -0.69 4.48
N ASP A 295 13.86 -1.86 4.28
CA ASP A 295 15.23 -1.97 3.80
C ASP A 295 15.27 -2.26 2.31
N VAL A 296 16.27 -1.70 1.63
CA VAL A 296 16.53 -1.96 0.20
C VAL A 296 17.95 -2.46 0.05
N SER A 297 18.12 -3.58 -0.66
CA SER A 297 19.42 -4.12 -1.03
C SER A 297 19.55 -4.29 -2.55
N ILE A 298 20.77 -4.10 -3.05
CA ILE A 298 21.10 -4.21 -4.48
C ILE A 298 22.27 -5.19 -4.64
N ASP A 299 22.10 -6.19 -5.48
CA ASP A 299 23.17 -7.09 -5.88
C ASP A 299 24.20 -6.35 -6.73
N ASN A 300 25.36 -6.05 -6.13
CA ASN A 300 26.42 -5.26 -6.76
C ASN A 300 27.03 -5.96 -7.99
N ASN A 301 26.98 -7.29 -8.07
CA ASN A 301 27.55 -8.05 -9.19
C ASN A 301 26.65 -8.00 -10.42
N ARG A 302 25.34 -7.81 -10.22
CA ARG A 302 24.36 -7.73 -11.31
C ARG A 302 23.88 -6.32 -11.61
N CYS A 303 24.02 -5.39 -10.68
CA CYS A 303 23.67 -4.00 -10.90
C CYS A 303 24.59 -3.35 -11.93
N THR A 304 23.99 -2.74 -12.96
CA THR A 304 24.70 -2.04 -14.03
C THR A 304 24.82 -0.54 -13.81
N LEU A 305 24.34 -0.03 -12.66
CA LEU A 305 24.27 1.42 -12.37
C LEU A 305 23.61 2.23 -13.51
N CYS A 306 22.58 1.66 -14.15
CA CYS A 306 21.81 2.33 -15.22
C CYS A 306 20.85 3.43 -14.72
N GLU A 307 20.82 3.71 -13.42
CA GLU A 307 20.01 4.76 -12.78
C GLU A 307 18.48 4.59 -12.86
N SER A 308 17.96 3.50 -13.47
CA SER A 308 16.51 3.28 -13.58
C SER A 308 15.78 3.34 -12.23
N CYS A 309 16.31 2.67 -11.21
CA CYS A 309 15.71 2.70 -9.87
C CYS A 309 15.73 4.09 -9.20
N VAL A 310 16.73 4.93 -9.50
CA VAL A 310 16.82 6.32 -9.02
C VAL A 310 15.74 7.15 -9.70
N ASN A 311 15.67 7.09 -11.02
CA ASN A 311 14.77 7.92 -11.83
C ASN A 311 13.29 7.60 -11.62
N TRP A 312 12.96 6.36 -11.25
CA TRP A 312 11.59 5.93 -10.98
C TRP A 312 11.20 5.96 -9.50
N CYS A 313 12.11 6.31 -8.57
CA CYS A 313 11.77 6.37 -7.15
C CYS A 313 10.91 7.61 -6.85
N PRO A 314 9.61 7.44 -6.54
CA PRO A 314 8.68 8.57 -6.43
C PRO A 314 8.91 9.42 -5.17
N THR A 315 9.57 8.85 -4.16
CA THR A 315 9.87 9.53 -2.89
C THR A 315 11.32 9.98 -2.80
N SER A 316 12.12 9.75 -3.85
CA SER A 316 13.57 9.98 -3.83
C SER A 316 14.27 9.30 -2.64
N ALA A 317 13.78 8.11 -2.26
CA ALA A 317 14.44 7.27 -1.26
C ALA A 317 15.71 6.61 -1.80
N ILE A 318 15.82 6.46 -3.12
CA ILE A 318 17.02 6.00 -3.81
C ILE A 318 17.54 7.19 -4.61
N MET A 319 18.77 7.63 -4.35
CA MET A 319 19.34 8.87 -4.89
C MET A 319 20.70 8.61 -5.53
N LEU A 320 21.02 9.36 -6.57
CA LEU A 320 22.34 9.30 -7.21
C LEU A 320 23.26 10.38 -6.62
N ARG A 321 24.46 9.99 -6.22
CA ARG A 321 25.51 10.87 -5.74
C ARG A 321 26.75 10.74 -6.63
N ARG A 322 27.29 11.87 -7.08
CA ARG A 322 28.53 11.93 -7.89
C ARG A 322 29.56 12.77 -7.14
N SER A 323 30.63 12.16 -6.67
CA SER A 323 31.70 12.86 -5.92
C SER A 323 33.06 12.20 -6.15
N SER A 324 34.12 12.99 -6.25
CA SER A 324 35.52 12.51 -6.18
C SER A 324 35.85 11.32 -7.10
N GLY A 325 35.32 11.32 -8.33
CA GLY A 325 35.58 10.24 -9.29
C GLY A 325 34.74 8.97 -9.10
N VAL A 326 33.72 9.01 -8.24
CA VAL A 326 32.81 7.88 -7.97
C VAL A 326 31.36 8.31 -8.23
N GLU A 327 30.59 7.38 -8.79
CA GLU A 327 29.14 7.46 -8.94
C GLU A 327 28.50 6.41 -8.04
N GLU A 328 27.62 6.84 -7.15
CA GLU A 328 27.03 5.99 -6.11
C GLU A 328 25.52 6.16 -6.04
N ILE A 329 24.84 5.09 -5.65
CA ILE A 329 23.42 5.12 -5.32
C ILE A 329 23.31 5.01 -3.79
N ASP A 330 22.73 6.05 -3.20
CA ASP A 330 22.43 6.15 -1.78
C ASP A 330 20.95 5.82 -1.51
N PHE A 331 20.67 5.34 -0.30
CA PHE A 331 19.35 4.96 0.17
C PHE A 331 18.98 5.68 1.46
N ASP A 332 17.81 6.29 1.48
CA ASP A 332 17.19 6.96 2.61
C ASP A 332 15.97 6.13 3.09
N PRO A 333 16.10 5.37 4.20
CA PRO A 333 15.03 4.53 4.74
C PRO A 333 13.78 5.32 5.13
N MET A 334 13.92 6.58 5.56
CA MET A 334 12.81 7.42 6.02
C MET A 334 11.87 7.82 4.88
N LYS A 335 12.40 7.90 3.65
CA LYS A 335 11.63 8.21 2.44
C LYS A 335 11.06 6.96 1.76
N CYS A 336 11.60 5.78 2.00
CA CYS A 336 11.21 4.56 1.28
C CYS A 336 9.84 4.07 1.73
N ILE A 337 8.84 3.99 0.84
CA ILE A 337 7.47 3.54 1.18
C ILE A 337 7.20 2.06 0.86
N GLY A 338 8.22 1.29 0.51
CA GLY A 338 8.07 -0.15 0.23
C GLY A 338 7.26 -0.48 -1.03
N CYS A 339 7.18 0.44 -2.01
CA CYS A 339 6.31 0.29 -3.18
C CYS A 339 6.80 -0.66 -4.28
N ASN A 340 8.00 -1.24 -4.15
CA ASN A 340 8.64 -2.15 -5.11
C ASN A 340 8.86 -1.61 -6.54
N ILE A 341 8.64 -0.31 -6.81
CA ILE A 341 8.86 0.27 -8.14
C ILE A 341 10.30 0.05 -8.61
N CYS A 342 11.30 0.26 -7.75
CA CYS A 342 12.71 0.07 -8.08
C CYS A 342 13.01 -1.37 -8.55
N VAL A 343 12.34 -2.38 -7.97
CA VAL A 343 12.46 -3.78 -8.37
C VAL A 343 11.91 -3.99 -9.76
N ASN A 344 10.72 -3.42 -10.03
CA ASN A 344 9.96 -3.63 -11.27
C ASN A 344 10.50 -2.84 -12.47
N VAL A 345 11.24 -1.75 -12.24
CA VAL A 345 11.85 -0.95 -13.33
C VAL A 345 13.31 -1.31 -13.60
N CYS A 346 13.92 -2.17 -12.77
CA CYS A 346 15.29 -2.60 -12.96
C CYS A 346 15.40 -3.55 -14.16
N PRO A 347 16.11 -3.19 -15.24
CA PRO A 347 16.21 -4.03 -16.45
C PRO A 347 16.81 -5.40 -16.16
N GLU A 348 17.80 -5.46 -15.27
CA GLU A 348 18.46 -6.70 -14.87
C GLU A 348 17.57 -7.61 -14.00
N SER A 349 16.56 -7.04 -13.32
CA SER A 349 15.53 -7.81 -12.61
C SER A 349 14.42 -8.33 -13.54
N CYS A 350 14.22 -7.70 -14.70
CA CYS A 350 13.17 -8.06 -15.67
C CYS A 350 13.61 -9.16 -16.64
N LYS A 351 14.89 -9.16 -17.06
CA LYS A 351 15.46 -10.20 -17.95
C LYS A 351 15.28 -11.63 -17.45
N LEU A 352 15.14 -11.80 -16.13
CA LEU A 352 14.98 -13.10 -15.49
C LEU A 352 13.56 -13.66 -15.61
N GLU A 353 12.59 -12.86 -16.04
CA GLU A 353 11.21 -13.30 -16.29
C GLU A 353 10.99 -13.83 -17.71
N GLU A 354 11.82 -13.41 -18.69
CA GLU A 354 11.65 -13.78 -20.12
C GLU A 354 12.02 -15.24 -20.43
N GLY A 355 12.62 -15.97 -19.49
CA GLY A 355 13.15 -17.32 -19.69
C GLY A 355 12.35 -18.49 -19.10
N LYS A 356 11.18 -18.26 -18.49
CA LYS A 356 10.43 -19.35 -17.79
C LYS A 356 8.93 -19.32 -18.08
N THR A 357 8.44 -20.45 -18.57
CA THR A 357 7.03 -20.81 -18.72
C THR A 357 6.28 -20.78 -17.38
N SER A 358 4.96 -20.59 -17.46
CA SER A 358 3.97 -20.17 -16.47
C SER A 358 3.78 -20.97 -15.16
N GLU A 359 4.80 -21.60 -14.60
CA GLU A 359 4.66 -22.48 -13.42
C GLU A 359 5.64 -22.18 -12.27
N ILE A 360 6.08 -20.93 -12.10
CA ILE A 360 6.85 -20.57 -10.89
C ILE A 360 5.89 -20.04 -9.83
N PRO A 361 5.85 -20.65 -8.62
CA PRO A 361 5.17 -20.07 -7.48
C PRO A 361 5.71 -18.65 -7.21
N PRO A 362 4.85 -17.66 -6.90
CA PRO A 362 5.27 -16.26 -6.70
C PRO A 362 6.40 -16.08 -5.67
N ASN A 363 6.54 -17.03 -4.73
CA ASN A 363 7.59 -17.02 -3.70
C ASN A 363 9.01 -17.32 -4.22
N ILE A 364 9.19 -17.95 -5.38
CA ILE A 364 10.53 -18.26 -5.93
C ILE A 364 11.04 -17.13 -6.86
N ALA A 365 10.13 -16.34 -7.44
CA ALA A 365 10.49 -15.18 -8.28
C ALA A 365 11.21 -14.05 -7.50
N SER A 366 11.05 -14.00 -6.17
CA SER A 366 11.71 -13.01 -5.30
C SER A 366 13.22 -13.28 -5.13
N LEU A 367 13.66 -14.53 -5.23
CA LEU A 367 15.06 -14.94 -5.01
C LEU A 367 16.00 -14.50 -6.14
N THR A 368 15.46 -14.17 -7.32
CA THR A 368 16.23 -13.83 -8.52
C THR A 368 16.32 -12.33 -8.78
N LYS A 369 15.64 -11.46 -8.04
CA LYS A 369 15.66 -10.00 -8.33
C LYS A 369 17.02 -9.38 -7.97
N VAL A 370 17.46 -8.38 -8.73
CA VAL A 370 18.70 -7.62 -8.46
C VAL A 370 18.51 -6.65 -7.30
N ILE A 371 17.31 -6.09 -7.18
CA ILE A 371 16.90 -5.21 -6.09
C ILE A 371 15.89 -5.96 -5.23
N LYS A 372 16.07 -5.93 -3.91
CA LYS A 372 15.11 -6.46 -2.93
C LYS A 372 14.63 -5.34 -2.02
N VAL A 373 13.37 -5.42 -1.63
CA VAL A 373 12.72 -4.49 -0.70
C VAL A 373 12.01 -5.34 0.33
N GLU A 374 12.34 -5.13 1.60
CA GLU A 374 11.82 -5.93 2.72
C GLU A 374 11.45 -5.00 3.87
N LYS A 375 10.53 -5.43 4.75
CA LYS A 375 10.27 -4.69 6.00
C LYS A 375 11.50 -4.78 6.89
N SER A 376 11.93 -3.65 7.44
CA SER A 376 13.13 -3.61 8.28
C SER A 376 12.85 -4.17 9.66
N LYS A 377 13.65 -5.15 10.10
CA LYS A 377 13.60 -5.72 11.46
C LYS A 377 14.28 -4.85 12.52
N SER A 378 15.02 -3.83 12.08
CA SER A 378 15.69 -2.87 12.94
C SER A 378 15.38 -1.44 12.49
N VAL A 379 15.57 -0.48 13.39
CA VAL A 379 15.38 0.93 13.08
C VAL A 379 16.72 1.48 12.62
N ASN A 380 16.89 1.62 11.31
CA ASN A 380 18.00 2.36 10.73
C ASN A 380 17.43 3.52 9.91
N LYS A 381 17.75 4.75 10.32
CA LYS A 381 17.30 5.99 9.69
C LYS A 381 18.42 6.66 8.89
N GLU A 382 19.62 6.11 8.92
CA GLU A 382 20.80 6.70 8.28
C GLU A 382 20.77 6.48 6.77
N VAL A 383 21.20 7.51 6.04
CA VAL A 383 21.43 7.41 4.60
C VAL A 383 22.66 6.55 4.38
N ARG A 384 22.53 5.50 3.57
CA ARG A 384 23.61 4.55 3.30
C ARG A 384 23.83 4.32 1.82
N LYS A 385 25.07 4.02 1.45
CA LYS A 385 25.44 3.59 0.10
C LYS A 385 24.91 2.18 -0.19
N LEU A 386 24.22 1.99 -1.32
CA LEU A 386 23.80 0.67 -1.82
C LEU A 386 24.80 0.09 -2.82
N VAL A 387 25.27 0.92 -3.75
CA VAL A 387 26.17 0.51 -4.83
C VAL A 387 26.97 1.72 -5.29
N GLY A 388 28.19 1.50 -5.77
CA GLY A 388 28.98 2.55 -6.39
C GLY A 388 30.04 1.99 -7.31
N ASP A 389 30.54 2.86 -8.18
CA ASP A 389 31.52 2.52 -9.21
C ASP A 389 32.28 3.76 -9.71
N GLU A 390 33.36 3.54 -10.47
CA GLU A 390 34.16 4.60 -11.08
C GLU A 390 33.28 5.52 -11.95
N LEU A 391 33.29 6.82 -11.67
CA LEU A 391 32.66 7.85 -12.49
C LEU A 391 33.57 8.18 -13.66
N VAL A 392 33.15 7.77 -14.86
CA VAL A 392 33.86 8.07 -16.09
C VAL A 392 33.52 9.47 -16.57
N ARG A 393 34.58 10.22 -16.93
CA ARG A 393 34.49 11.59 -17.44
C ARG A 393 34.88 11.65 -18.90
N CYS A 394 34.34 12.63 -19.60
CA CYS A 394 34.66 12.87 -20.99
C CYS A 394 36.13 13.19 -21.17
N ARG A 395 36.81 12.43 -22.03
CA ARG A 395 38.23 12.63 -22.38
C ARG A 395 38.57 14.03 -22.94
N VAL A 396 37.57 14.76 -23.46
CA VAL A 396 37.77 16.06 -24.09
C VAL A 396 37.42 17.22 -23.15
N CYS A 397 36.25 17.18 -22.50
CA CYS A 397 35.78 18.31 -21.67
C CYS A 397 35.65 18.00 -20.17
N GLY A 398 35.96 16.78 -19.72
CA GLY A 398 35.86 16.39 -18.31
C GLY A 398 34.43 16.24 -17.77
N ALA A 399 33.39 16.47 -18.59
CA ALA A 399 32.00 16.32 -18.19
C ALA A 399 31.70 14.87 -17.73
N PRO A 400 30.92 14.66 -16.66
CA PRO A 400 30.55 13.31 -16.21
C PRO A 400 29.70 12.62 -17.28
N ILE A 401 30.00 11.36 -17.56
CA ILE A 401 29.26 10.54 -18.54
C ILE A 401 28.37 9.53 -17.83
N GLY A 402 28.90 8.90 -16.78
CA GLY A 402 28.24 7.85 -16.00
C GLY A 402 29.27 6.88 -15.43
N SER A 403 28.80 5.85 -14.73
CA SER A 403 29.65 4.79 -14.19
C SER A 403 30.30 3.90 -15.24
N ARG A 404 31.45 3.31 -14.90
CA ARG A 404 32.14 2.30 -15.72
C ARG A 404 31.24 1.09 -16.02
N LYS A 405 30.45 0.62 -15.05
CA LYS A 405 29.45 -0.44 -15.18
C LYS A 405 28.38 -0.08 -16.19
N SER A 406 27.86 1.14 -16.16
CA SER A 406 26.85 1.60 -17.12
C SER A 406 27.43 1.63 -18.55
N LEU A 407 28.67 2.12 -18.72
CA LEU A 407 29.34 2.09 -20.03
C LEU A 407 29.62 0.67 -20.52
N ASN A 408 30.10 -0.23 -19.66
CA ASN A 408 30.33 -1.63 -19.99
C ASN A 408 29.01 -2.34 -20.39
N HIS A 409 27.91 -1.99 -19.74
CA HIS A 409 26.59 -2.49 -20.08
C HIS A 409 26.14 -2.03 -21.47
N VAL A 410 26.32 -0.74 -21.80
CA VAL A 410 26.05 -0.22 -23.14
C VAL A 410 26.93 -0.90 -24.19
N LYS A 411 28.23 -1.06 -23.92
CA LYS A 411 29.17 -1.77 -24.80
C LYS A 411 28.69 -3.18 -25.11
N LYS A 412 28.29 -3.92 -24.07
CA LYS A 412 27.74 -5.28 -24.19
C LYS A 412 26.51 -5.31 -25.10
N ILE A 413 25.52 -4.44 -24.86
CA ILE A 413 24.30 -4.36 -25.69
C ILE A 413 24.62 -4.03 -27.15
N MET A 414 25.58 -3.12 -27.39
CA MET A 414 25.98 -2.76 -28.75
C MET A 414 26.62 -3.93 -29.49
N ILE A 415 27.52 -4.66 -28.83
CA ILE A 415 28.18 -5.85 -29.39
C ILE A 415 27.14 -6.96 -29.67
N GLU A 416 26.22 -7.21 -28.74
CA GLU A 416 25.13 -8.18 -28.92
C GLU A 416 24.22 -7.83 -30.11
N LYS A 417 24.11 -6.54 -30.46
CA LYS A 417 23.37 -6.05 -31.64
C LYS A 417 24.22 -5.94 -32.92
N GLY A 418 25.45 -6.47 -32.90
CA GLY A 418 26.34 -6.50 -34.08
C GLY A 418 27.06 -5.18 -34.39
N ALA A 419 27.08 -4.22 -33.45
CA ALA A 419 27.81 -2.97 -33.63
C ALA A 419 29.20 -3.03 -32.99
N SER A 420 30.21 -2.46 -33.65
CA SER A 420 31.52 -2.20 -33.05
C SER A 420 31.43 -1.04 -32.05
N CYS A 421 32.03 -1.18 -30.87
CA CYS A 421 31.99 -0.15 -29.84
C CYS A 421 33.38 0.06 -29.20
N GLU A 422 34.01 1.20 -29.51
CA GLU A 422 35.33 1.58 -29.00
C GLU A 422 35.23 2.32 -27.66
N ASP A 423 36.12 2.01 -26.71
CA ASP A 423 36.14 2.67 -25.40
C ASP A 423 36.41 4.17 -25.53
N GLU A 424 37.25 4.55 -26.49
CA GLU A 424 37.51 5.96 -26.81
C GLU A 424 36.21 6.70 -27.12
N TRP A 425 35.30 6.09 -27.89
CA TRP A 425 34.01 6.68 -28.23
C TRP A 425 33.06 6.70 -27.01
N LEU A 426 32.98 5.60 -26.25
CA LEU A 426 32.13 5.53 -25.06
C LEU A 426 32.53 6.53 -23.97
N GLU A 427 33.82 6.82 -23.82
CA GLU A 427 34.38 7.77 -22.85
C GLU A 427 34.32 9.24 -23.32
N ARG A 428 33.39 9.56 -24.21
CA ARG A 428 33.05 10.93 -24.63
C ARG A 428 31.60 11.28 -24.27
N CYS A 429 31.32 12.55 -23.97
CA CYS A 429 29.95 13.02 -23.77
C CYS A 429 29.18 13.00 -25.11
N PRO A 430 27.83 13.08 -25.12
CA PRO A 430 27.04 12.99 -26.36
C PRO A 430 27.51 13.93 -27.48
N LYS A 431 27.94 15.15 -27.13
CA LYS A 431 28.53 16.10 -28.08
C LYS A 431 29.83 15.58 -28.69
N HIS A 432 30.83 15.25 -27.87
CA HIS A 432 32.14 14.81 -28.36
C HIS A 432 32.08 13.41 -29.02
N ARG A 433 31.07 12.58 -28.70
CA ARG A 433 30.77 11.34 -29.44
C ARG A 433 30.38 11.63 -30.88
N ALA A 434 29.54 12.63 -31.10
CA ALA A 434 29.13 13.05 -32.44
C ALA A 434 30.31 13.63 -33.23
N GLU A 435 31.12 14.49 -32.60
CA GLU A 435 32.33 15.06 -33.22
C GLU A 435 33.33 13.96 -33.63
N TYR A 436 33.60 13.00 -32.73
CA TYR A 436 34.48 11.87 -33.02
C TYR A 436 33.96 11.01 -34.16
N ALA A 437 32.67 10.66 -34.14
CA ALA A 437 32.07 9.85 -35.21
C ALA A 437 32.13 10.57 -36.57
N PHE A 438 31.85 11.87 -36.59
CA PHE A 438 31.95 12.69 -37.80
C PHE A 438 33.38 12.76 -38.34
N GLN A 439 34.35 13.03 -37.47
CA GLN A 439 35.76 13.11 -37.85
C GLN A 439 36.26 11.77 -38.39
N LYS A 440 35.85 10.65 -37.79
CA LYS A 440 36.22 9.31 -38.25
C LYS A 440 35.61 8.95 -39.61
N GLN A 441 34.37 9.39 -39.86
CA GLN A 441 33.65 9.09 -41.11
C GLN A 441 34.06 9.99 -42.28
N PHE A 442 34.32 11.28 -42.04
CA PHE A 442 34.53 12.28 -43.09
C PHE A 442 35.94 12.88 -43.11
N SER A 443 36.81 12.47 -42.18
CA SER A 443 38.19 12.98 -42.04
C SER A 443 38.30 14.50 -41.87
N PHE A 444 37.21 15.16 -41.49
CA PHE A 444 37.14 16.61 -41.27
C PHE A 444 36.87 16.93 -39.80
N ASN A 445 37.56 17.93 -39.26
CA ASN A 445 37.33 18.40 -37.90
C ASN A 445 36.03 19.21 -37.83
N ALA A 446 34.97 18.59 -37.33
CA ALA A 446 33.73 19.29 -37.01
C ALA A 446 33.69 19.64 -35.51
N ARG A 447 33.32 20.89 -35.20
CA ARG A 447 32.94 21.31 -33.84
C ARG A 447 31.43 21.54 -33.81
N PHE A 448 30.71 20.67 -33.11
CA PHE A 448 29.27 20.81 -32.95
C PHE A 448 28.98 21.81 -31.81
N LYS A 449 28.16 22.83 -32.09
CA LYS A 449 27.57 23.64 -31.03
C LYS A 449 26.49 22.79 -30.33
N PRO A 450 26.41 22.78 -28.99
CA PRO A 450 25.31 22.12 -28.31
C PRO A 450 23.98 22.73 -28.80
N ARG A 451 23.00 21.89 -29.16
CA ARG A 451 21.63 22.35 -29.32
C ARG A 451 21.13 22.73 -27.92
N GLY A 452 21.12 24.03 -27.59
CA GLY A 452 20.66 24.48 -26.28
C GLY A 452 21.17 25.82 -25.74
N ASP A 453 21.96 26.60 -26.47
CA ASP A 453 22.09 28.05 -26.19
C ASP A 453 21.34 28.82 -27.29
N LEU A 454 20.00 28.77 -27.22
CA LEU A 454 19.17 29.88 -27.66
C LEU A 454 19.03 30.80 -26.45
N ARG A 455 20.05 31.62 -26.21
CA ARG A 455 19.83 32.88 -25.49
C ARG A 455 19.24 33.90 -26.44
#